data_AF-A0A8I1PW18-F1
#
_entry.id   AF-A0A8I1PW18-F1
#
_cell.length_a   1.000
_cell.length_b   1.000
_cell.length_c   1.000
_cell.angle_alpha   90.00
_cell.angle_beta   90.00
_cell.angle_gamma   90.00
#
_symmetry.space_group_name_H-M   'P 1'
#
loop_
_entity.id
_entity.type
_entity.pdbx_description
1 polymer ?
#
loop_
_entity_poly.entity_id
_entity_poly.type
_entity_poly.pdbx_seq_one_letter_code
_entity_poly.pdbx_strand_id
1 'polypeptide(L)' 'MNIIRRLEVLEAAALKKRDDVGIEVVFLKTGESDEEGIIRSGFSDWPRDRIVCVRFVKPNDMSAT' A
#
# COMPACT_ATOMS: atom_id res chain seq x y z
N MET A 1 -10.47 11.42 -13.60
CA MET A 1 -10.46 10.48 -12.45
C MET A 1 -9.36 10.92 -11.50
N ASN A 2 -9.68 11.28 -10.26
CA ASN A 2 -8.67 11.74 -9.29
C ASN A 2 -7.93 10.53 -8.66
N ILE A 3 -6.77 10.79 -8.05
CA ILE A 3 -5.91 9.74 -7.47
C ILE A 3 -6.59 8.99 -6.32
N ILE A 4 -7.41 9.70 -5.53
CA ILE A 4 -8.20 9.14 -4.42
C ILE A 4 -9.12 8.04 -4.94
N ARG A 5 -9.87 8.29 -6.02
CA ARG A 5 -10.81 7.32 -6.60
C ARG A 5 -10.13 6.11 -7.23
N ARG A 6 -8.86 6.22 -7.62
CA ARG A 6 -8.05 5.07 -8.08
C ARG A 6 -7.63 4.18 -6.92
N LEU A 7 -7.30 4.77 -5.78
CA LEU A 7 -6.93 4.05 -4.56
C LEU A 7 -8.13 3.36 -3.93
N GLU A 8 -9.28 4.03 -3.88
CA GLU A 8 -10.54 3.41 -3.43
C GLU A 8 -10.91 2.19 -4.29
N VAL A 9 -10.65 2.24 -5.61
CA VAL A 9 -10.87 1.10 -6.51
C VAL A 9 -9.84 -0.01 -6.27
N LEU A 10 -8.60 0.33 -5.95
CA LEU A 10 -7.55 -0.63 -5.63
C LEU A 10 -7.86 -1.37 -4.31
N GLU A 11 -8.25 -0.61 -3.29
CA GLU A 11 -8.68 -1.12 -1.98
C GLU A 11 -9.96 -1.97 -2.11
N ALA A 12 -10.95 -1.51 -2.88
CA ALA A 12 -12.16 -2.29 -3.15
C ALA A 12 -11.89 -3.56 -3.98
N ALA A 13 -10.88 -3.55 -4.85
CA ALA A 13 -10.45 -4.73 -5.59
C ALA A 13 -9.68 -5.72 -4.70
N ALA A 14 -8.90 -5.22 -3.74
CA ALA A 14 -8.23 -6.02 -2.71
C ALA A 14 -9.25 -6.69 -1.77
N LEU A 15 -10.21 -5.93 -1.25
CA LEU A 15 -11.24 -6.39 -0.30
C LEU A 15 -12.26 -7.38 -0.90
N LYS A 16 -12.42 -7.42 -2.23
CA LYS A 16 -13.39 -8.32 -2.88
C LYS A 16 -12.98 -9.79 -2.93
N LYS A 17 -11.78 -10.17 -2.48
CA LYS A 17 -11.31 -11.55 -2.62
C LYS A 17 -11.74 -12.43 -1.45
N ARG A 18 -12.74 -13.26 -1.75
CA ARG A 18 -12.95 -14.57 -1.13
C ARG A 18 -11.69 -15.43 -1.36
N ASP A 19 -11.22 -16.04 -0.27
CA ASP A 19 -10.33 -17.20 -0.17
C ASP A 19 -8.99 -17.17 -0.98
N ASP A 20 -7.89 -17.06 -0.23
CA ASP A 20 -6.51 -17.49 -0.52
C ASP A 20 -5.63 -16.73 -1.56
N VAL A 21 -6.15 -15.72 -2.27
CA VAL A 21 -5.34 -14.93 -3.24
C VAL A 21 -5.46 -13.41 -3.08
N GLY A 22 -5.53 -12.91 -1.84
CA GLY A 22 -5.58 -11.48 -1.53
C GLY A 22 -4.30 -10.71 -1.89
N ILE A 23 -4.44 -9.48 -2.36
CA ILE A 23 -3.38 -8.46 -2.37
C ILE A 23 -3.75 -7.46 -1.30
N GLU A 24 -2.82 -7.12 -0.40
CA GLU A 24 -3.03 -6.14 0.66
C GLU A 24 -2.41 -4.80 0.29
N VAL A 25 -3.05 -3.71 0.72
CA VAL A 25 -2.58 -2.35 0.41
C VAL A 25 -2.15 -1.68 1.70
N VAL A 26 -0.90 -1.21 1.75
CA VAL A 26 -0.33 -0.53 2.90
C VAL A 26 -0.05 0.92 2.54
N PHE A 27 -0.70 1.85 3.22
CA PHE A 27 -0.42 3.28 3.08
C PHE A 27 0.74 3.67 3.99
N LEU A 28 1.85 4.10 3.39
CA LEU A 28 3.03 4.55 4.11
C LEU A 28 2.89 6.00 4.58
N LYS A 29 3.32 6.26 5.81
CA LYS A 29 3.49 7.60 6.36
C LYS A 29 4.76 8.23 5.80
N THR A 30 4.85 9.56 5.88
CA THR A 30 6.05 10.30 5.46
C THR A 30 7.27 9.84 6.26
N GLY A 31 8.34 9.44 5.56
CA GLY A 31 9.56 8.93 6.17
C GLY A 31 9.47 7.46 6.64
N GLU A 32 8.33 6.80 6.48
CA GLU A 32 8.15 5.39 6.83
C GLU A 32 8.72 4.48 5.72
N SER A 33 9.52 3.50 6.14
CA SER A 33 9.96 2.40 5.30
C SER A 33 8.83 1.40 5.06
N ASP A 34 9.00 0.56 4.03
CA ASP A 34 8.01 -0.46 3.67
C ASP A 34 7.82 -1.46 4.82
N GLU A 35 8.90 -1.92 5.46
CA GLU A 35 8.83 -2.80 6.64
C GLU A 35 8.05 -2.18 7.79
N GLU A 36 8.31 -0.91 8.13
CA GLU A 36 7.62 -0.23 9.23
C GLU A 36 6.12 -0.11 8.95
N GLY A 37 5.76 0.23 7.71
CA GLY A 37 4.36 0.29 7.28
C GLY A 37 3.65 -1.05 7.32
N ILE A 38 4.32 -2.13 6.89
CA ILE A 38 3.80 -3.50 6.88
C ILE A 38 3.55 -3.98 8.31
N ILE A 39 4.53 -3.81 9.20
CA ILE A 39 4.42 -4.21 10.61
C ILE A 39 3.29 -3.43 11.29
N ARG A 40 3.23 -2.12 11.08
CA ARG A 40 2.17 -1.27 11.64
C ARG A 40 0.78 -1.69 11.17
N SER A 41 0.67 -2.17 9.93
CA SER A 41 -0.60 -2.59 9.34
C SER A 41 -0.98 -4.03 9.68
N GLY A 42 -0.13 -4.73 10.43
CA GLY A 42 -0.39 -6.11 10.88
C GLY A 42 -0.15 -7.18 9.81
N PHE A 43 0.59 -6.85 8.74
CA PHE A 43 0.85 -7.75 7.61
C PHE A 43 2.23 -8.42 7.67
N SER A 44 2.85 -8.50 8.85
CA SER A 44 4.19 -9.09 9.04
C SER A 44 4.28 -10.55 8.56
N ASP A 45 3.19 -11.31 8.69
CA ASP A 45 3.10 -12.72 8.29
C ASP A 45 2.55 -12.89 6.86
N TRP A 46 2.28 -11.80 6.15
CA TRP A 46 1.73 -11.83 4.80
C TRP A 46 2.85 -12.00 3.74
N PRO A 47 2.60 -12.73 2.63
CA PRO A 47 3.56 -12.82 1.55
C PRO A 47 3.89 -11.44 0.98
N ARG A 48 5.18 -11.05 1.01
CA ARG A 48 5.62 -9.71 0.60
C ARG A 48 5.29 -9.37 -0.85
N ASP A 49 5.31 -10.36 -1.73
CA ASP A 49 4.94 -10.25 -3.15
C ASP A 49 3.45 -9.92 -3.35
N ARG A 50 2.66 -9.98 -2.28
CA ARG A 50 1.22 -9.67 -2.27
C ARG A 50 0.89 -8.41 -1.47
N ILE A 51 1.88 -7.61 -1.10
CA ILE A 51 1.67 -6.33 -0.42
C ILE A 51 2.03 -5.18 -1.38
N VAL A 52 1.10 -4.26 -1.56
CA VAL A 52 1.30 -3.03 -2.33
C VAL A 52 1.47 -1.87 -1.36
N CYS A 53 2.70 -1.39 -1.20
CA CYS A 53 3.01 -0.19 -0.44
C CYS A 53 2.75 1.06 -1.28
N VAL A 54 1.92 1.98 -0.76
CA VAL A 54 1.58 3.25 -1.40
C VAL A 54 2.16 4.39 -0.56
N ARG A 55 3.10 5.14 -1.15
CA ARG A 55 3.64 6.37 -0.56
C ARG A 55 3.11 7.59 -1.29
N PHE A 56 2.57 8.56 -0.55
CA PHE A 56 2.28 9.87 -1.10
C PHE A 56 3.50 10.76 -0.97
N VAL A 57 4.10 11.13 -2.10
CA VAL A 57 5.22 12.08 -2.16
C VAL A 57 4.72 13.45 -2.58
N LYS A 58 5.36 14.51 -2.05
CA LYS A 58 5.15 15.85 -2.57
C LYS A 58 5.83 15.96 -3.94
N PRO A 59 5.32 16.77 -4.88
CA PRO A 59 5.94 16.95 -6.20
C PRO A 59 7.42 17.33 -6.16
N ASN A 60 7.86 18.02 -5.10
CA ASN A 60 9.25 18.46 -4.91
C ASN A 60 10.11 17.52 -4.06
N ASP A 61 9.59 16.36 -3.61
CA ASP A 61 10.35 15.32 -2.89
C ASP A 61 10.99 14.28 -3.84
N MET A 62 10.92 14.49 -5.17
CA MET A 62 11.69 13.69 -6.13
C MET A 62 13.16 14.13 -6.14
N SER A 63 13.85 13.97 -5.02
CA SER A 63 15.32 13.99 -5.01
C SER A 63 15.81 12.67 -4.42
N ALA A 64 16.59 11.96 -5.23
CA ALA A 64 17.33 10.74 -4.94
C ALA A 64 16.50 9.44 -4.87
N THR A 65 16.26 8.85 -6.04
CA THR A 65 16.51 7.40 -6.21
C THR A 65 17.89 7.26 -6.84
#